data_AF-A0A4Q3UI79-F1
#
_entry.id   AF-A0A4Q3UI79-F1
#
_cell.length_a   1.000
_cell.length_b   1.000
_cell.length_c   1.000
_cell.angle_alpha   90.00
_cell.angle_beta   90.00
_cell.angle_gamma   90.00
#
_symmetry.space_group_name_H-M   'P 1'
#
loop_
_entity.id
_entity.type
_entity.pdbx_description
1 polymer ?
#
loop_
_entity_poly.entity_id
_entity_poly.type
_entity_poly.pdbx_seq_one_letter_code
_entity_poly.pdbx_strand_id
1 'polypeptide(L)'
;MALPHIIKHIYNNGTDEVIRRGKKIHALGFVELVEHDDLLSSVVMRVRDDIYNTYYKVSIQKYTDPKLMALRCGCPYNLGEICRHESAALFRLQDLIDKNQLGVSEIQYDQHHTIAKMKHIDLKIIKVLSSSAIYDRAETLLRTTKANITKAADERVEAELAIDGQTFPLVIQKNDERNFDTSCSCDETQHPLCVHKTLLFVQLLNAYGPYYFETIRNWDKEKDKLLQIYGYRLNDDLDGKFEFTYKEGKPFLKVLD
;
A
#
# COMPACT_ATOMS: atom_id res chain seq x y z
N MET A 1 -24.94 22.87 -18.71
CA MET A 1 -24.07 21.76 -18.24
C MET A 1 -23.78 22.00 -16.77
N ALA A 2 -23.99 21.01 -15.90
CA ALA A 2 -23.72 21.18 -14.47
C ALA A 2 -22.20 21.36 -14.26
N LEU A 3 -21.79 22.35 -13.47
CA LEU A 3 -20.39 22.53 -13.10
C LEU A 3 -19.85 21.23 -12.45
N PRO A 4 -18.63 20.77 -12.80
CA PRO A 4 -17.96 19.66 -12.12
C PRO A 4 -17.92 19.89 -10.60
N HIS A 5 -17.97 18.82 -9.81
CA HIS A 5 -18.07 18.94 -8.35
C HIS A 5 -16.84 19.62 -7.72
N ILE A 6 -15.66 19.41 -8.29
CA ILE A 6 -14.42 20.08 -7.88
C ILE A 6 -14.54 21.59 -8.08
N ILE A 7 -15.03 22.02 -9.24
CA ILE A 7 -15.24 23.44 -9.53
C ILE A 7 -16.32 24.03 -8.62
N LYS A 8 -17.43 23.32 -8.39
CA LYS A 8 -18.46 23.75 -7.44
C LYS A 8 -17.90 23.93 -6.03
N HIS A 9 -17.02 23.04 -5.58
CA HIS A 9 -16.37 23.14 -4.27
C HIS A 9 -15.53 24.42 -4.15
N ILE A 10 -14.79 24.79 -5.20
CA ILE A 10 -14.03 26.05 -5.23
C ILE A 10 -14.97 27.26 -5.06
N TYR A 11 -16.07 27.30 -5.80
CA TYR A 11 -17.00 28.44 -5.78
C TYR A 11 -17.87 28.51 -4.53
N ASN A 12 -18.10 27.39 -3.87
CA ASN A 12 -18.89 27.36 -2.63
C ASN A 12 -18.07 27.76 -1.39
N ASN A 13 -16.78 27.39 -1.36
CA ASN A 13 -15.94 27.54 -0.17
C ASN A 13 -14.89 28.65 -0.32
N GLY A 14 -14.67 29.16 -1.55
CA GLY A 14 -13.68 30.20 -1.84
C GLY A 14 -14.30 31.59 -1.92
N THR A 15 -13.59 32.59 -1.38
CA THR A 15 -13.92 34.00 -1.64
C THR A 15 -13.48 34.41 -3.05
N ASP A 16 -14.09 35.46 -3.62
CA ASP A 16 -13.77 35.95 -4.97
C ASP A 16 -12.27 36.25 -5.14
N GLU A 17 -11.61 36.79 -4.12
CA GLU A 17 -10.18 37.06 -4.15
C GLU A 17 -9.36 35.77 -4.23
N VAL A 18 -9.69 34.77 -3.41
CA VAL A 18 -9.02 33.46 -3.37
C VAL A 18 -9.17 32.75 -4.71
N ILE A 19 -10.37 32.74 -5.29
CA ILE A 19 -10.66 32.13 -6.58
C ILE A 19 -9.86 32.83 -7.69
N ARG A 20 -9.87 34.17 -7.72
CA ARG A 20 -9.13 34.95 -8.73
C ARG A 20 -7.63 34.70 -8.65
N ARG A 21 -7.05 34.66 -7.44
CA ARG A 21 -5.61 34.41 -7.25
C ARG A 21 -5.25 32.95 -7.54
N GLY A 22 -6.08 32.00 -7.13
CA GLY A 22 -5.92 30.58 -7.46
C GLY A 22 -5.90 30.33 -8.97
N LYS A 23 -6.84 30.94 -9.71
CA LYS A 23 -6.83 30.91 -11.19
C LYS A 23 -5.57 31.48 -11.79
N LYS A 24 -5.05 32.59 -11.24
CA LYS A 24 -3.80 33.20 -11.69
C LYS A 24 -2.61 32.27 -11.50
N ILE A 25 -2.48 31.64 -10.32
CA ILE A 25 -1.41 30.67 -10.02
C ILE A 25 -1.47 29.47 -10.98
N HIS A 26 -2.67 28.92 -11.19
CA HIS A 26 -2.88 27.82 -12.15
C HIS A 26 -2.49 28.22 -13.59
N ALA A 27 -2.97 29.38 -14.06
CA ALA A 27 -2.66 29.88 -15.41
C ALA A 27 -1.17 30.14 -15.65
N LEU A 28 -0.41 30.48 -14.60
CA LEU A 28 1.05 30.65 -14.66
C LEU A 28 1.82 29.32 -14.65
N GLY A 29 1.13 28.18 -14.52
CA GLY A 29 1.78 26.86 -14.46
C GLY A 29 2.52 26.60 -13.15
N PHE A 30 2.17 27.32 -12.08
CA PHE A 30 2.83 27.25 -10.77
C PHE A 30 2.35 26.08 -9.89
N VAL A 31 1.76 25.05 -10.52
CA VAL A 31 1.22 23.87 -9.85
C VAL A 31 1.81 22.62 -10.49
N GLU A 32 2.59 21.88 -9.70
CA GLU A 32 3.24 20.64 -10.11
C GLU A 32 2.63 19.45 -9.34
N LEU A 33 2.35 18.36 -10.05
CA LEU A 33 1.93 17.11 -9.44
C LEU A 33 3.15 16.41 -8.84
N VAL A 34 3.10 16.05 -7.55
CA VAL A 34 4.22 15.40 -6.86
C VAL A 34 3.92 13.92 -6.63
N GLU A 35 2.75 13.62 -6.08
CA GLU A 35 2.29 12.25 -5.83
C GLU A 35 0.83 12.13 -6.24
N HIS A 36 0.47 10.96 -6.76
CA HIS A 36 -0.90 10.60 -7.10
C HIS A 36 -1.08 9.12 -6.73
N ASP A 37 -2.07 8.88 -5.88
CA ASP A 37 -2.47 7.56 -5.42
C ASP A 37 -3.92 7.35 -5.87
N ASP A 38 -4.08 6.54 -6.91
CA ASP A 38 -5.38 6.18 -7.48
C ASP A 38 -6.26 5.41 -6.52
N LEU A 39 -5.67 4.48 -5.77
CA LEU A 39 -6.39 3.59 -4.85
C LEU A 39 -7.07 4.39 -3.74
N LEU A 40 -6.38 5.39 -3.20
CA LEU A 40 -6.90 6.27 -2.16
C LEU A 40 -7.61 7.52 -2.71
N SER A 41 -7.68 7.66 -4.04
CA SER A 41 -8.13 8.88 -4.72
C SER A 41 -7.51 10.12 -4.07
N SER A 42 -6.18 10.09 -3.90
CA SER A 42 -5.45 11.16 -3.23
C SER A 42 -4.35 11.71 -4.11
N VAL A 43 -4.19 13.02 -4.09
CA VAL A 43 -3.24 13.75 -4.91
C VAL A 43 -2.50 14.75 -4.05
N VAL A 44 -1.20 14.84 -4.27
CA VAL A 44 -0.33 15.81 -3.64
C VAL A 44 0.27 16.69 -4.72
N MET A 45 0.09 18.00 -4.57
CA MET A 45 0.64 18.99 -5.48
C MET A 45 1.58 19.93 -4.74
N ARG A 46 2.59 20.38 -5.45
CA ARG A 46 3.46 21.48 -5.04
C ARG A 46 2.98 22.74 -5.74
N VAL A 47 2.62 23.76 -4.97
CA VAL A 47 2.11 25.02 -5.48
C VAL A 47 3.07 26.14 -5.13
N ARG A 48 3.51 26.90 -6.13
CA ARG A 48 4.30 28.12 -5.95
C ARG A 48 3.38 29.32 -5.73
N ASP A 49 3.76 30.19 -4.81
CA ASP A 49 3.03 31.42 -4.53
C ASP A 49 3.11 32.43 -5.71
N ASP A 50 2.11 33.31 -5.83
CA ASP A 50 2.05 34.33 -6.89
C ASP A 50 2.88 35.58 -6.58
N ILE A 51 3.17 35.85 -5.30
CA ILE A 51 3.96 37.02 -4.87
C ILE A 51 5.39 36.63 -4.54
N TYR A 52 5.56 35.51 -3.83
CA TYR A 52 6.87 35.07 -3.35
C TYR A 52 7.31 33.78 -4.06
N ASN A 53 8.62 33.53 -4.17
CA ASN A 53 9.13 32.27 -4.73
C ASN A 53 9.12 31.13 -3.68
N THR A 54 8.05 31.05 -2.88
CA THR A 54 7.85 30.01 -1.88
C THR A 54 6.93 28.93 -2.41
N TYR A 55 7.18 27.70 -2.00
CA TYR A 55 6.42 26.52 -2.42
C TYR A 55 5.69 25.94 -1.23
N TYR A 56 4.41 25.62 -1.41
CA TYR A 56 3.58 24.96 -0.42
C TYR A 56 3.12 23.61 -0.95
N LYS A 57 3.07 22.62 -0.05
CA LYS A 57 2.51 21.30 -0.33
C LYS A 57 0.99 21.37 -0.09
N VAL A 58 0.21 21.00 -1.10
CA VAL A 58 -1.25 20.87 -1.02
C VAL A 58 -1.59 19.41 -1.18
N SER A 59 -2.31 18.85 -0.22
CA SER A 59 -2.80 17.47 -0.25
C SER A 59 -4.31 17.47 -0.43
N ILE A 60 -4.78 16.71 -1.41
CA ILE A 60 -6.19 16.53 -1.76
C ILE A 60 -6.50 15.05 -1.56
N GLN A 61 -7.45 14.71 -0.71
CA GLN A 61 -7.86 13.33 -0.46
C GLN A 61 -9.30 13.11 -0.90
N LYS A 62 -9.61 11.90 -1.38
CA LYS A 62 -10.94 11.47 -1.82
C LYS A 62 -11.58 12.42 -2.84
N TYR A 63 -10.80 12.88 -3.83
CA TYR A 63 -11.28 13.87 -4.81
C TYR A 63 -12.43 13.36 -5.71
N THR A 64 -12.68 12.06 -5.71
CA THR A 64 -13.79 11.40 -6.42
C THR A 64 -15.14 11.59 -5.72
N ASP A 65 -15.17 11.79 -4.40
CA ASP A 65 -16.42 11.95 -3.63
C ASP A 65 -16.59 13.42 -3.17
N PRO A 66 -17.63 14.13 -3.64
CA PRO A 66 -17.89 15.52 -3.26
C PRO A 66 -18.07 15.77 -1.76
N LYS A 67 -18.53 14.78 -0.98
CA LYS A 67 -18.82 14.93 0.45
C LYS A 67 -17.63 14.61 1.34
N LEU A 68 -16.75 13.73 0.88
CA LEU A 68 -15.61 13.23 1.65
C LEU A 68 -14.28 13.87 1.24
N MET A 69 -14.30 14.75 0.22
CA MET A 69 -13.12 15.46 -0.25
C MET A 69 -12.53 16.33 0.86
N ALA A 70 -11.24 16.13 1.14
CA ALA A 70 -10.51 16.88 2.16
C ALA A 70 -9.27 17.55 1.56
N LEU A 71 -9.07 18.81 1.94
CA LEU A 71 -7.99 19.67 1.46
C LEU A 71 -7.08 20.04 2.63
N ARG A 72 -5.77 20.01 2.41
CA ARG A 72 -4.79 20.53 3.36
C ARG A 72 -3.65 21.23 2.64
N CYS A 73 -3.51 22.53 2.86
CA CYS A 73 -2.34 23.31 2.48
C CYS A 73 -1.39 23.56 3.65
N GLY A 74 -0.08 23.53 3.39
CA GLY A 74 0.96 23.95 4.34
C GLY A 74 1.18 25.46 4.42
N CYS A 75 0.32 26.30 3.85
CA CYS A 75 0.49 27.76 3.89
C CYS A 75 0.09 28.36 5.25
N PRO A 76 0.77 29.41 5.72
CA PRO A 76 0.43 30.08 6.98
C PRO A 76 -0.88 30.89 6.89
N TYR A 77 -1.39 31.12 5.68
CA TYR A 77 -2.62 31.86 5.42
C TYR A 77 -3.78 30.90 5.14
N ASN A 78 -4.18 30.12 6.14
CA ASN A 78 -5.33 29.19 6.11
C ASN A 78 -6.57 29.75 6.82
N LEU A 79 -6.70 31.08 6.90
CA LEU A 79 -7.75 31.78 7.65
C LEU A 79 -9.15 31.70 7.01
N GLY A 80 -9.33 30.87 5.98
CA GLY A 80 -10.61 30.61 5.31
C GLY A 80 -10.79 29.13 5.00
N GLU A 81 -11.95 28.74 4.46
CA GLU A 81 -12.26 27.33 4.17
C GLU A 81 -11.37 26.73 3.10
N ILE A 82 -10.99 27.53 2.10
CA ILE A 82 -9.93 27.20 1.15
C ILE A 82 -8.97 28.38 0.95
N CYS A 83 -7.70 28.10 0.72
CA CYS A 83 -6.69 29.09 0.39
C CYS A 83 -6.48 29.22 -1.14
N ARG A 84 -5.69 30.23 -1.55
CA ARG A 84 -5.36 30.45 -2.97
C ARG A 84 -4.59 29.28 -3.59
N HIS A 85 -3.77 28.57 -2.81
CA HIS A 85 -3.01 27.41 -3.27
C HIS A 85 -3.89 26.18 -3.44
N GLU A 86 -4.84 25.96 -2.54
CA GLU A 86 -5.84 24.88 -2.66
C GLU A 86 -6.73 25.10 -3.88
N SER A 87 -7.16 26.34 -4.09
CA SER A 87 -7.92 26.72 -5.29
C SER A 87 -7.12 26.45 -6.56
N ALA A 88 -5.83 26.83 -6.60
CA ALA A 88 -4.95 26.57 -7.74
C ALA A 88 -4.75 25.06 -7.98
N ALA A 89 -4.55 24.28 -6.91
CA ALA A 89 -4.41 22.83 -6.98
C ALA A 89 -5.70 22.15 -7.50
N LEU A 90 -6.87 22.63 -7.08
CA LEU A 90 -8.16 22.11 -7.55
C LEU A 90 -8.42 22.44 -9.03
N PHE A 91 -8.06 23.65 -9.50
CA PHE A 91 -8.13 23.95 -10.93
C PHE A 91 -7.19 23.06 -11.75
N ARG A 92 -5.96 22.84 -11.27
CA ARG A 92 -5.02 21.93 -11.91
C ARG A 92 -5.54 20.48 -11.91
N LEU A 93 -6.14 20.04 -10.81
CA LEU A 93 -6.76 18.72 -10.70
C LEU A 93 -7.88 18.55 -11.72
N GLN A 94 -8.78 19.54 -11.84
CA GLN A 94 -9.85 19.51 -12.85
C GLN A 94 -9.28 19.42 -14.27
N ASP A 95 -8.28 20.25 -14.61
CA ASP A 95 -7.62 20.20 -15.92
C ASP A 95 -7.01 18.83 -16.22
N LEU A 96 -6.40 18.20 -15.22
CA LEU A 96 -5.80 16.88 -15.36
C LEU A 96 -6.86 15.77 -15.51
N ILE A 97 -8.01 15.90 -14.86
CA ILE A 97 -9.17 15.01 -15.03
C ILE A 97 -9.75 15.19 -16.44
N ASP A 98 -9.98 16.43 -16.87
CA ASP A 98 -10.57 16.75 -18.17
C ASP A 98 -9.69 16.29 -19.33
N LYS A 99 -8.36 16.34 -19.15
CA LYS A 99 -7.37 15.85 -20.12
C LYS A 99 -7.10 14.34 -20.01
N ASN A 100 -7.79 13.64 -19.10
CA ASN A 100 -7.56 12.23 -18.77
C ASN A 100 -6.08 11.91 -18.44
N GLN A 101 -5.35 12.90 -17.92
CA GLN A 101 -3.92 12.83 -17.58
C GLN A 101 -3.67 12.29 -16.17
N LEU A 102 -4.72 12.24 -15.34
CA LEU A 102 -4.73 11.50 -14.06
C LEU A 102 -5.09 10.02 -14.25
N GLY A 103 -5.10 9.53 -15.49
CA GLY A 103 -5.16 8.11 -15.80
C GLY A 103 -6.22 7.36 -15.00
N VAL A 104 -7.51 7.51 -15.36
CA VAL A 104 -8.42 6.38 -15.19
C VAL A 104 -8.08 5.35 -16.27
N SER A 105 -6.85 4.85 -16.29
CA SER A 105 -6.62 3.51 -16.80
C SER A 105 -7.21 2.62 -15.71
N GLU A 106 -8.26 1.88 -16.01
CA GLU A 106 -8.61 0.73 -15.18
C GLU A 106 -7.33 -0.09 -14.99
N ILE A 107 -6.71 0.02 -13.81
CA ILE A 107 -5.49 -0.72 -13.51
C ILE A 107 -5.91 -2.17 -13.52
N GLN A 108 -5.59 -2.87 -14.61
CA GLN A 108 -5.82 -4.29 -14.71
C GLN A 108 -4.67 -5.00 -14.00
N TYR A 109 -5.01 -5.66 -12.91
CA TYR A 109 -4.07 -6.47 -12.16
C TYR A 109 -3.97 -7.86 -12.80
N ASP A 110 -2.74 -8.33 -13.04
CA ASP A 110 -2.48 -9.73 -13.33
C ASP A 110 -2.26 -10.47 -12.01
N GLN A 111 -3.16 -11.39 -11.68
CA GLN A 111 -3.09 -12.12 -10.41
C GLN A 111 -1.89 -13.06 -10.32
N HIS A 112 -1.24 -13.41 -11.44
CA HIS A 112 -0.01 -14.20 -11.41
C HIS A 112 1.09 -13.49 -10.62
N HIS A 113 1.09 -12.15 -10.60
CA HIS A 113 2.00 -11.37 -9.78
C HIS A 113 1.43 -10.01 -9.38
N THR A 114 1.07 -9.87 -8.10
CA THR A 114 0.69 -8.58 -7.51
C THR A 114 1.46 -8.31 -6.22
N ILE A 115 1.72 -7.03 -5.94
CA ILE A 115 2.47 -6.60 -4.77
C ILE A 115 1.52 -5.98 -3.75
N ALA A 116 1.45 -6.57 -2.56
CA ALA A 116 0.76 -6.02 -1.41
C ALA A 116 1.75 -5.23 -0.52
N LYS A 117 1.64 -3.91 -0.55
CA LYS A 117 2.50 -2.98 0.18
C LYS A 117 2.18 -2.97 1.68
N MET A 118 2.70 -3.95 2.42
CA MET A 118 2.62 -4.01 3.88
C MET A 118 3.77 -4.82 4.50
N LYS A 119 4.29 -4.36 5.64
CA LYS A 119 5.44 -4.96 6.34
C LYS A 119 5.09 -6.18 7.19
N HIS A 120 3.91 -6.19 7.76
CA HIS A 120 3.31 -7.33 8.48
C HIS A 120 1.90 -7.52 7.93
N ILE A 121 1.28 -8.66 8.23
CA ILE A 121 -0.08 -8.92 7.78
C ILE A 121 -1.02 -7.96 8.53
N ASP A 122 -1.58 -6.98 7.83
CA ASP A 122 -2.49 -5.97 8.40
C ASP A 122 -3.87 -6.06 7.75
N LEU A 123 -4.88 -6.35 8.56
CA LEU A 123 -6.27 -6.49 8.14
C LEU A 123 -6.84 -5.23 7.48
N LYS A 124 -6.43 -4.03 7.91
CA LYS A 124 -6.89 -2.76 7.30
C LYS A 124 -6.35 -2.63 5.88
N ILE A 125 -5.08 -2.98 5.67
CA ILE A 125 -4.45 -2.91 4.35
C ILE A 125 -5.02 -3.97 3.43
N ILE A 126 -5.27 -5.19 3.92
CA ILE A 126 -5.92 -6.25 3.15
C ILE A 126 -7.28 -5.79 2.62
N LYS A 127 -8.12 -5.16 3.46
CA LYS A 127 -9.43 -4.63 3.03
C LYS A 127 -9.32 -3.58 1.93
N VAL A 128 -8.31 -2.72 2.02
CA VAL A 128 -8.04 -1.68 1.02
C VAL A 128 -7.55 -2.27 -0.30
N LEU A 129 -6.73 -3.33 -0.27
CA LEU A 129 -6.18 -4.01 -1.45
C LEU A 129 -7.13 -5.02 -2.11
N SER A 130 -8.20 -5.44 -1.43
CA SER A 130 -9.15 -6.44 -1.96
C SER A 130 -10.52 -5.87 -2.29
N SER A 131 -10.95 -4.74 -1.70
CA SER A 131 -12.34 -4.28 -1.59
C SER A 131 -13.14 -4.99 -0.49
N SER A 132 -14.18 -4.31 0.01
CA SER A 132 -15.07 -4.87 1.03
C SER A 132 -15.78 -6.14 0.57
N ALA A 133 -16.26 -6.18 -0.68
CA ALA A 133 -17.02 -7.31 -1.21
C ALA A 133 -16.16 -8.58 -1.30
N ILE A 134 -14.91 -8.47 -1.78
CA ILE A 134 -13.97 -9.58 -1.86
C ILE A 134 -13.58 -10.05 -0.46
N TYR A 135 -13.34 -9.12 0.46
CA TYR A 135 -13.02 -9.44 1.85
C TYR A 135 -14.15 -10.24 2.52
N ASP A 136 -15.39 -9.76 2.42
CA ASP A 136 -16.56 -10.40 3.04
C ASP A 136 -16.80 -11.80 2.45
N ARG A 137 -16.57 -11.96 1.14
CA ARG A 137 -16.63 -13.26 0.47
C ARG A 137 -15.53 -14.21 0.95
N ALA A 138 -14.30 -13.72 1.09
CA ALA A 138 -13.19 -14.51 1.62
C ALA A 138 -13.45 -14.95 3.08
N GLU A 139 -14.00 -14.08 3.92
CA GLU A 139 -14.36 -14.43 5.30
C GLU A 139 -15.47 -15.49 5.35
N THR A 140 -16.46 -15.38 4.47
CA THR A 140 -17.54 -16.37 4.36
C THR A 140 -16.99 -17.72 3.91
N LEU A 141 -16.10 -17.75 2.91
CA LEU A 141 -15.46 -18.97 2.43
C LEU A 141 -14.59 -19.63 3.48
N LEU A 142 -13.88 -18.86 4.31
CA LEU A 142 -13.05 -19.41 5.41
C LEU A 142 -13.82 -20.25 6.44
N ARG A 143 -15.14 -20.07 6.52
CA ARG A 143 -16.00 -20.86 7.41
C ARG A 143 -16.22 -22.28 6.91
N THR A 144 -16.14 -22.51 5.59
CA THR A 144 -16.39 -23.81 4.96
C THR A 144 -15.11 -24.46 4.45
N THR A 145 -14.18 -23.66 3.91
CA THR A 145 -13.01 -24.14 3.18
C THR A 145 -11.77 -23.35 3.58
N LYS A 146 -10.67 -24.07 3.80
CA LYS A 146 -9.36 -23.49 4.12
C LYS A 146 -8.36 -23.86 3.02
N ALA A 147 -7.39 -22.99 2.79
CA ALA A 147 -6.27 -23.30 1.91
C ALA A 147 -5.38 -24.35 2.58
N ASN A 148 -4.95 -25.36 1.82
CA ASN A 148 -3.98 -26.35 2.26
C ASN A 148 -2.57 -25.80 2.05
N ILE A 149 -1.82 -25.58 3.12
CA ILE A 149 -0.46 -25.04 3.06
C ILE A 149 0.51 -26.17 2.72
N THR A 150 1.16 -26.10 1.56
CA THR A 150 2.11 -27.12 1.09
C THR A 150 3.54 -26.81 1.52
N LYS A 151 3.92 -25.53 1.56
CA LYS A 151 5.24 -25.07 2.00
C LYS A 151 5.13 -23.77 2.79
N ALA A 152 5.84 -23.69 3.92
CA ALA A 152 5.95 -22.47 4.73
C ALA A 152 7.37 -22.36 5.32
N ALA A 153 8.29 -21.76 4.56
CA ALA A 153 9.68 -21.58 4.94
C ALA A 153 10.29 -20.41 4.15
N ASP A 154 11.42 -19.86 4.62
CA ASP A 154 12.17 -18.80 3.94
C ASP A 154 11.35 -17.53 3.65
N GLU A 155 10.49 -17.11 4.59
CA GLU A 155 9.55 -15.98 4.39
C GLU A 155 8.62 -16.16 3.16
N ARG A 156 8.35 -17.41 2.76
CA ARG A 156 7.48 -17.79 1.64
C ARG A 156 6.48 -18.85 2.08
N VAL A 157 5.23 -18.64 1.69
CA VAL A 157 4.11 -19.58 1.89
C VAL A 157 3.53 -19.95 0.54
N GLU A 158 3.44 -21.25 0.28
CA GLU A 158 2.77 -21.84 -0.86
C GLU A 158 1.58 -22.65 -0.35
N ALA A 159 0.42 -22.48 -0.99
CA ALA A 159 -0.80 -23.14 -0.60
C ALA A 159 -1.67 -23.45 -1.82
N GLU A 160 -2.57 -24.41 -1.66
CA GLU A 160 -3.57 -24.77 -2.65
C GLU A 160 -4.96 -24.57 -2.08
N LEU A 161 -5.84 -23.92 -2.85
CA LEU A 161 -7.21 -23.65 -2.45
C LEU A 161 -8.17 -24.30 -3.44
N ALA A 162 -8.97 -25.27 -2.97
CA ALA A 162 -9.98 -25.94 -3.77
C ALA A 162 -11.35 -25.28 -3.58
N ILE A 163 -11.87 -24.63 -4.61
CA ILE A 163 -13.20 -23.99 -4.60
C ILE A 163 -13.96 -24.40 -5.87
N ASP A 164 -15.21 -24.81 -5.71
CA ASP A 164 -16.13 -25.14 -6.82
C ASP A 164 -15.56 -26.16 -7.84
N GLY A 165 -14.75 -27.10 -7.34
CA GLY A 165 -14.11 -28.14 -8.17
C GLY A 165 -12.85 -27.69 -8.91
N GLN A 166 -12.40 -26.44 -8.73
CA GLN A 166 -11.14 -25.91 -9.25
C GLN A 166 -10.12 -25.73 -8.12
N THR A 167 -8.84 -25.95 -8.43
CA THR A 167 -7.72 -25.78 -7.51
C THR A 167 -6.89 -24.58 -7.90
N PHE A 168 -6.80 -23.59 -7.01
CA PHE A 168 -6.01 -22.39 -7.20
C PHE A 168 -4.69 -22.50 -6.42
N PRO A 169 -3.52 -22.55 -7.11
CA PRO A 169 -2.24 -22.39 -6.45
C PRO A 169 -2.08 -20.94 -5.97
N LEU A 170 -1.59 -20.79 -4.76
CA LEU A 170 -1.38 -19.51 -4.09
C LEU A 170 0.05 -19.42 -3.57
N VAL A 171 0.67 -18.27 -3.79
CA VAL A 171 1.99 -17.96 -3.22
C VAL A 171 1.93 -16.59 -2.57
N ILE A 172 2.49 -16.49 -1.36
CA ILE A 172 2.75 -15.23 -0.67
C ILE A 172 4.21 -15.26 -0.22
N GLN A 173 4.98 -14.25 -0.59
CA GLN A 173 6.41 -14.19 -0.29
C GLN A 173 6.81 -12.79 0.15
N LYS A 174 7.73 -12.67 1.11
CA LYS A 174 8.39 -11.40 1.39
C LYS A 174 9.43 -11.08 0.33
N ASN A 175 9.37 -9.86 -0.20
CA ASN A 175 10.38 -9.33 -1.11
C ASN A 175 11.46 -8.52 -0.37
N ASP A 176 12.47 -8.06 -1.11
CA ASP A 176 13.61 -7.32 -0.57
C ASP A 176 13.20 -5.99 0.11
N GLU A 177 12.12 -5.36 -0.36
CA GLU A 177 11.55 -4.15 0.24
C GLU A 177 10.70 -4.42 1.48
N ARG A 178 10.62 -5.68 1.92
CA ARG A 178 9.75 -6.16 3.01
C ARG A 178 8.26 -6.04 2.71
N ASN A 179 7.85 -5.89 1.46
CA ASN A 179 6.46 -6.01 1.02
C ASN A 179 6.12 -7.48 0.70
N PHE A 180 4.86 -7.78 0.39
CA PHE A 180 4.43 -9.12 0.01
C PHE A 180 4.19 -9.22 -1.49
N ASP A 181 4.95 -10.09 -2.16
CA ASP A 181 4.64 -10.53 -3.52
C ASP A 181 3.64 -11.68 -3.44
N THR A 182 2.61 -11.62 -4.26
CA THR A 182 1.49 -12.58 -4.21
C THR A 182 1.11 -13.08 -5.58
N SER A 183 0.74 -14.36 -5.66
CA SER A 183 0.40 -15.05 -6.91
C SER A 183 -0.87 -15.88 -6.76
N CYS A 184 -1.71 -15.87 -7.79
CA CYS A 184 -2.90 -16.72 -7.96
C CYS A 184 -3.21 -16.85 -9.46
N SER A 185 -3.80 -17.97 -9.87
CA SER A 185 -4.17 -18.24 -11.27
C SER A 185 -5.61 -17.83 -11.64
N CYS A 186 -6.22 -16.89 -10.92
CA CYS A 186 -7.60 -16.45 -11.19
C CYS A 186 -7.67 -15.18 -12.04
N ASP A 187 -8.80 -14.95 -12.68
CA ASP A 187 -8.99 -13.84 -13.66
C ASP A 187 -9.44 -12.50 -13.04
N GLU A 188 -9.24 -12.30 -11.74
CA GLU A 188 -9.59 -11.04 -11.07
C GLU A 188 -8.66 -9.90 -11.54
N THR A 189 -9.20 -8.84 -12.13
CA THR A 189 -8.37 -7.75 -12.67
C THR A 189 -8.58 -6.41 -11.97
N GLN A 190 -9.60 -6.26 -11.11
CA GLN A 190 -9.96 -4.97 -10.53
C GLN A 190 -9.18 -4.64 -9.26
N HIS A 191 -8.74 -5.67 -8.53
CA HIS A 191 -8.09 -5.51 -7.24
C HIS A 191 -6.79 -6.33 -7.14
N PRO A 192 -5.75 -5.79 -6.50
CA PRO A 192 -4.47 -6.50 -6.37
C PRO A 192 -4.57 -7.78 -5.54
N LEU A 193 -5.54 -7.87 -4.62
CA LEU A 193 -5.84 -9.10 -3.88
C LEU A 193 -7.21 -9.64 -4.29
N CYS A 194 -7.20 -10.77 -4.99
CA CYS A 194 -8.40 -11.54 -5.25
C CYS A 194 -8.95 -12.22 -3.97
N VAL A 195 -10.11 -12.87 -4.09
CA VAL A 195 -10.76 -13.60 -2.99
C VAL A 195 -9.84 -14.67 -2.41
N HIS A 196 -9.12 -15.40 -3.26
CA HIS A 196 -8.26 -16.52 -2.84
C HIS A 196 -7.02 -16.04 -2.05
N LYS A 197 -6.36 -14.99 -2.52
CA LYS A 197 -5.22 -14.37 -1.83
C LYS A 197 -5.66 -13.78 -0.49
N THR A 198 -6.79 -13.09 -0.48
CA THR A 198 -7.38 -12.49 0.71
C THR A 198 -7.70 -13.57 1.76
N LEU A 199 -8.29 -14.68 1.32
CA LEU A 199 -8.57 -15.84 2.14
C LEU A 199 -7.30 -16.38 2.82
N LEU A 200 -6.23 -16.58 2.06
CA LEU A 200 -4.96 -17.08 2.59
C LEU A 200 -4.34 -16.11 3.61
N PHE A 201 -4.33 -14.80 3.33
CA PHE A 201 -3.84 -13.81 4.30
C PHE A 201 -4.62 -13.85 5.61
N VAL A 202 -5.95 -13.88 5.54
CA VAL A 202 -6.81 -13.91 6.74
C VAL A 202 -6.64 -15.24 7.49
N GLN A 203 -6.49 -16.37 6.78
CA GLN A 203 -6.17 -17.66 7.39
C GLN A 203 -4.86 -17.62 8.18
N LEU A 204 -3.79 -17.11 7.57
CA LEU A 204 -2.48 -17.00 8.21
C LEU A 204 -2.52 -16.04 9.40
N LEU A 205 -3.20 -14.90 9.25
CA LEU A 205 -3.39 -13.93 10.32
C LEU A 205 -4.10 -14.55 11.53
N ASN A 206 -5.17 -15.30 11.30
CA ASN A 206 -5.96 -15.93 12.37
C ASN A 206 -5.21 -17.09 13.04
N ALA A 207 -4.42 -17.84 12.28
CA ALA A 207 -3.71 -19.02 12.80
C ALA A 207 -2.39 -18.67 13.51
N TYR A 208 -1.63 -17.71 12.97
CA TYR A 208 -0.24 -17.45 13.39
C TYR A 208 0.05 -16.00 13.76
N GLY A 209 -0.88 -15.08 13.49
CA GLY A 209 -0.74 -13.67 13.81
C GLY A 209 -0.01 -12.84 12.74
N PRO A 210 0.12 -11.52 12.97
CA PRO A 210 0.55 -10.55 11.96
C PRO A 210 2.02 -10.69 11.55
N TYR A 211 2.87 -11.24 12.42
CA TYR A 211 4.32 -11.38 12.21
C TYR A 211 4.74 -12.78 11.74
N TYR A 212 3.80 -13.61 11.29
CA TYR A 212 4.08 -15.01 10.93
C TYR A 212 5.26 -15.18 9.95
N PHE A 213 5.37 -14.32 8.95
CA PHE A 213 6.45 -14.43 7.96
C PHE A 213 7.85 -14.20 8.57
N GLU A 214 7.95 -13.46 9.68
CA GLU A 214 9.20 -13.28 10.40
C GLU A 214 9.60 -14.54 11.18
N THR A 215 8.63 -15.35 11.61
CA THR A 215 8.89 -16.58 12.38
C THR A 215 9.39 -17.72 11.50
N ILE A 216 9.01 -17.74 10.22
CA ILE A 216 9.47 -18.71 9.21
C ILE A 216 10.66 -18.17 8.38
N ARG A 217 11.31 -17.11 8.86
CA ARG A 217 12.48 -16.53 8.20
C ARG A 217 13.67 -17.46 8.32
N ASN A 218 14.36 -17.67 7.20
CA ASN A 218 15.61 -18.39 7.19
C ASN A 218 16.75 -17.49 7.66
N TRP A 219 17.41 -17.93 8.72
CA TRP A 219 18.53 -17.25 9.38
C TRP A 219 19.87 -17.93 9.12
N ASP A 220 19.91 -18.96 8.26
CA ASP A 220 21.10 -19.78 8.03
C ASP A 220 22.26 -18.93 7.55
N LYS A 221 22.01 -17.97 6.65
CA LYS A 221 23.05 -17.02 6.19
C LYS A 221 23.61 -16.17 7.33
N GLU A 222 22.76 -15.64 8.21
CA GLU A 222 23.19 -14.86 9.36
C GLU A 222 23.91 -15.72 10.41
N LYS A 223 23.41 -16.93 10.66
CA LYS A 223 24.03 -17.91 11.56
C LYS A 223 25.41 -18.35 11.05
N ASP A 224 25.55 -18.63 9.75
CA ASP A 224 26.84 -18.94 9.12
C ASP A 224 27.83 -17.78 9.27
N LYS A 225 27.38 -16.54 9.08
CA LYS A 225 28.25 -15.36 9.29
C LYS A 225 28.73 -15.24 10.73
N LEU A 226 27.88 -15.56 11.71
CA LEU A 226 28.26 -15.55 13.12
C LEU A 226 29.29 -16.64 13.44
N LEU A 227 29.11 -17.85 12.87
CA LEU A 227 30.04 -18.96 13.04
C LEU A 227 31.39 -18.74 12.32
N GLN A 228 31.39 -18.06 11.17
CA GLN A 228 32.60 -17.77 10.40
C GLN A 228 33.63 -16.94 11.19
N ILE A 229 33.20 -16.11 12.14
CA ILE A 229 34.10 -15.37 13.04
C ILE A 229 34.99 -16.31 13.86
N TYR A 230 34.50 -17.52 14.13
CA TYR A 230 35.19 -18.57 14.87
C TYR A 230 35.78 -19.66 13.96
N GLY A 231 35.68 -19.50 12.65
CA GLY A 231 36.18 -20.47 11.66
C GLY A 231 35.26 -21.67 11.41
N TYR A 232 33.98 -21.60 11.80
CA TYR A 232 33.00 -22.67 11.64
C TYR A 232 31.92 -22.34 10.60
N ARG A 233 31.21 -23.36 10.14
CA ARG A 233 30.00 -23.32 9.30
C ARG A 233 28.85 -24.08 9.97
N LEU A 234 27.61 -23.83 9.56
CA LEU A 234 26.42 -24.53 10.05
C LEU A 234 26.47 -26.05 9.87
N ASN A 235 27.23 -26.53 8.88
CA ASN A 235 27.38 -27.96 8.60
C ASN A 235 28.53 -28.62 9.39
N ASP A 236 29.27 -27.87 10.20
CA ASP A 236 30.34 -28.42 11.03
C ASP A 236 29.78 -29.01 12.36
N ASP A 237 30.62 -29.74 13.08
CA ASP A 237 30.27 -30.22 14.43
C ASP A 237 30.39 -29.09 15.47
N LEU A 238 29.22 -28.57 15.85
CA LEU A 238 29.04 -27.46 16.79
C LEU A 238 28.69 -27.94 18.21
N ASP A 239 28.60 -29.26 18.44
CA ASP A 239 28.14 -29.82 19.71
C ASP A 239 29.05 -29.39 20.87
N GLY A 240 28.44 -28.89 21.94
CA GLY A 240 29.15 -28.35 23.11
C GLY A 240 29.98 -27.08 22.89
N LYS A 241 30.03 -26.48 21.68
CA LYS A 241 30.86 -25.29 21.38
C LYS A 241 30.05 -24.00 21.29
N PHE A 242 28.87 -24.06 20.70
CA PHE A 242 28.05 -22.88 20.44
C PHE A 242 26.56 -23.13 20.65
N GLU A 243 25.85 -22.10 21.12
CA GLU A 243 24.41 -22.10 21.30
C GLU A 243 23.80 -20.89 20.58
N PHE A 244 22.79 -21.12 19.73
CA PHE A 244 22.04 -20.03 19.10
C PHE A 244 20.88 -19.59 19.99
N THR A 245 20.86 -18.31 20.34
CA THR A 245 19.74 -17.67 21.03
C THR A 245 19.15 -16.57 20.16
N TYR A 246 17.90 -16.17 20.41
CA TYR A 246 17.27 -15.07 19.67
C TYR A 246 17.12 -13.86 20.59
N LYS A 247 17.74 -12.74 20.22
CA LYS A 247 17.57 -11.44 20.89
C LYS A 247 16.94 -10.47 19.89
N GLU A 248 15.81 -9.87 20.27
CA GLU A 248 15.07 -8.93 19.41
C GLU A 248 14.76 -9.50 18.00
N GLY A 249 14.46 -10.79 17.93
CA GLY A 249 14.15 -11.46 16.65
C GLY A 249 15.36 -11.71 15.74
N LYS A 250 16.59 -11.42 16.17
CA LYS A 250 17.82 -11.75 15.43
C LYS A 250 18.58 -12.90 16.10
N PRO A 251 19.20 -13.80 15.31
CA PRO A 251 20.04 -14.86 15.84
C PRO A 251 21.28 -14.24 16.50
N PHE A 252 21.62 -14.75 17.68
CA PHE A 252 22.77 -14.38 18.48
C PHE A 252 23.51 -15.66 18.87
N LEU A 253 24.80 -15.72 18.57
CA LEU A 253 25.66 -16.87 18.89
C LEU A 253 26.26 -16.68 20.27
N LYS A 254 26.04 -17.65 21.16
CA LYS A 254 26.68 -17.73 22.48
C LYS A 254 27.75 -18.82 22.41
N VAL A 255 28.95 -18.51 22.90
CA VAL A 255 30.04 -19.49 23.02
C VAL A 255 29.84 -20.25 24.32
N LEU A 256 29.99 -21.58 24.25
CA LEU A 256 30.01 -22.47 25.41
C LEU A 256 31.48 -22.71 25.79
N ASP A 257 31.82 -22.46 27.05
CA ASP A 257 33.12 -22.80 27.64
C ASP A 257 33.15 -24.26 28.10
#